data_AF-A0A4Z0ADY2-F1
#
_entry.id   AF-A0A4Z0ADY2-F1
#
_cell.length_a   1.000
_cell.length_b   1.000
_cell.length_c   1.000
_cell.angle_alpha   90.00
_cell.angle_beta   90.00
_cell.angle_gamma   90.00
#
_symmetry.space_group_name_H-M   'P 1'
#
loop_
_entity.id
_entity.type
_entity.pdbx_description
1 polymer ?
#
loop_
_entity_poly.entity_id
_entity_poly.type
_entity_poly.pdbx_seq_one_letter_code
_entity_poly.pdbx_strand_id
1 'polypeptide(L)'
;MTISVSYESILGTTSLSDYLSDWAVGFATAGHGTGGNNGGFSNGTFAGDQYASHGASNSEYAFIADSDTSNGLHYVFNPTLPASSNLNHYLWGELDNVELGTGLTGGSGSDFDLSAYKVAFNGLDLSAAEGAGRTGNDVQAVIYGLIQGNTSALEAVLNELLGAIDPDLSTANTFDEISAGLAAHAAASTTADVALVGVQDVSQDFALAA
;
A
#
# COMPACT_ATOMS: atom_id res chain seq x y z
N MET A 1 2.15 6.40 9.07
CA MET A 1 3.18 7.26 8.42
C MET A 1 2.51 8.14 7.36
N THR A 2 3.21 9.09 6.73
CA THR A 2 2.70 9.78 5.52
C THR A 2 3.01 8.93 4.28
N ILE A 3 2.07 8.84 3.34
CA ILE A 3 2.26 8.10 2.08
C ILE A 3 3.47 8.61 1.30
N SER A 4 4.25 7.68 0.75
CA SER A 4 5.31 7.97 -0.22
C SER A 4 5.24 7.02 -1.40
N VAL A 5 5.64 7.50 -2.58
CA VAL A 5 5.58 6.75 -3.83
C VAL A 5 6.96 6.71 -4.47
N SER A 6 7.48 5.51 -4.72
CA SER A 6 8.69 5.29 -5.52
C SER A 6 8.30 4.64 -6.84
N TYR A 7 8.87 5.10 -7.95
CA TYR A 7 8.54 4.61 -9.28
C TYR A 7 9.78 4.64 -10.18
N GLU A 8 9.80 3.76 -11.18
CA GLU A 8 10.79 3.83 -12.25
C GLU A 8 10.57 5.08 -13.11
N SER A 9 11.64 5.80 -13.45
CA SER A 9 11.56 7.11 -14.13
C SER A 9 10.81 7.08 -15.47
N ILE A 10 10.75 5.93 -16.14
CA ILE A 10 9.97 5.75 -17.37
C ILE A 10 8.46 5.96 -17.17
N LEU A 11 7.98 5.84 -15.92
CA LEU A 11 6.58 6.01 -15.55
C LEU A 11 6.22 7.46 -15.19
N GLY A 12 7.18 8.40 -15.15
CA GLY A 12 6.96 9.74 -14.60
C GLY A 12 5.76 10.49 -15.16
N THR A 13 5.51 10.36 -16.47
CA THR A 13 4.39 11.01 -17.17
C THR A 13 3.10 10.18 -17.22
N THR A 14 3.11 8.97 -16.67
CA THR A 14 1.94 8.08 -16.61
C THR A 14 1.12 8.43 -15.38
N SER A 15 -0.21 8.53 -15.52
CA SER A 15 -1.08 8.68 -14.36
C SER A 15 -1.02 7.42 -13.49
N LEU A 16 -1.13 7.57 -12.18
CA LEU A 16 -1.14 6.42 -11.27
C LEU A 16 -2.30 5.47 -11.63
N SER A 17 -3.46 6.02 -11.96
CA SER A 17 -4.66 5.26 -12.37
C SER A 17 -4.45 4.46 -13.67
N ASP A 18 -3.80 5.05 -14.68
CA ASP A 18 -3.45 4.33 -15.92
C ASP A 18 -2.47 3.20 -15.62
N TYR A 19 -1.46 3.44 -14.78
CA TYR A 19 -0.51 2.40 -14.37
C TYR A 19 -1.22 1.25 -13.64
N LEU A 20 -2.12 1.55 -12.69
CA LEU A 20 -2.87 0.51 -11.97
C LEU A 20 -3.77 -0.30 -12.92
N SER A 21 -4.36 0.35 -13.92
CA SER A 21 -5.20 -0.29 -14.93
C SER A 21 -4.37 -1.23 -15.82
N ASP A 22 -3.22 -0.75 -16.31
CA ASP A 22 -2.31 -1.54 -17.15
C ASP A 22 -1.69 -2.71 -16.36
N TRP A 23 -1.28 -2.48 -15.11
CA TRP A 23 -0.78 -3.52 -14.22
C TRP A 23 -1.85 -4.59 -13.99
N ALA A 24 -3.10 -4.21 -13.74
CA ALA A 24 -4.20 -5.15 -13.53
C ALA A 24 -4.45 -6.03 -14.77
N VAL A 25 -4.39 -5.45 -15.97
CA VAL A 25 -4.47 -6.19 -17.24
C VAL A 25 -3.30 -7.16 -17.39
N GLY A 26 -2.08 -6.73 -17.06
CA GLY A 26 -0.89 -7.57 -17.09
C GLY A 26 -0.91 -8.73 -16.09
N PHE A 27 -1.35 -8.46 -14.86
CA PHE A 27 -1.50 -9.45 -13.79
C PHE A 27 -2.57 -10.50 -14.13
N ALA A 28 -3.69 -10.08 -14.73
CA ALA A 28 -4.69 -10.98 -15.28
C ALA A 28 -5.19 -12.08 -14.32
N THR A 29 -5.57 -11.71 -13.07
CA THR A 29 -6.01 -12.59 -11.95
C THR A 29 -5.13 -13.80 -11.63
N ALA A 30 -4.83 -14.01 -10.35
CA ALA A 30 -4.06 -15.18 -9.92
C ALA A 30 -4.84 -16.50 -10.06
N GLY A 31 -6.18 -16.49 -10.16
CA GLY A 31 -7.00 -17.70 -10.16
C GLY A 31 -7.04 -18.42 -8.80
N HIS A 32 -6.96 -17.65 -7.71
CA HIS A 32 -6.93 -18.13 -6.33
C HIS A 32 -8.13 -19.05 -6.02
N GLY A 33 -7.85 -20.25 -5.52
CA GLY A 33 -8.89 -21.25 -5.20
C GLY A 33 -9.48 -22.03 -6.39
N THR A 34 -9.12 -21.69 -7.63
CA THR A 34 -9.58 -22.39 -8.85
C THR A 34 -8.45 -23.11 -9.59
N GLY A 35 -7.37 -23.46 -8.89
CA GLY A 35 -6.18 -24.11 -9.48
C GLY A 35 -5.15 -23.16 -10.06
N GLY A 36 -5.28 -21.86 -9.81
CA GLY A 36 -4.25 -20.84 -10.10
C GLY A 36 -3.23 -20.68 -8.97
N ASN A 37 -2.63 -19.50 -8.87
CA ASN A 37 -1.67 -19.15 -7.84
C ASN A 37 -2.36 -18.75 -6.53
N ASN A 38 -1.87 -19.30 -5.41
CA ASN A 38 -2.37 -18.99 -4.07
C ASN A 38 -1.51 -17.94 -3.34
N GLY A 39 -0.44 -17.46 -3.97
CA GLY A 39 0.57 -16.62 -3.35
C GLY A 39 1.34 -17.35 -2.25
N GLY A 40 2.10 -16.59 -1.48
CA GLY A 40 2.84 -17.10 -0.33
C GLY A 40 3.33 -15.99 0.59
N PHE A 41 3.52 -16.35 1.86
CA PHE A 41 4.18 -15.49 2.84
C PHE A 41 5.69 -15.65 2.78
N SER A 42 6.45 -14.59 3.07
CA SER A 42 7.93 -14.63 3.07
C SER A 42 8.46 -15.60 4.13
N ASN A 43 7.90 -15.56 5.34
CA ASN A 43 8.32 -16.32 6.52
C ASN A 43 7.16 -17.05 7.22
N GLY A 44 6.41 -17.89 6.50
CA GLY A 44 5.44 -18.78 7.12
C GLY A 44 4.44 -19.39 6.15
N THR A 45 3.49 -20.16 6.69
CA THR A 45 2.41 -20.75 5.88
C THR A 45 1.17 -19.85 5.83
N PHE A 46 0.85 -19.22 6.96
CA PHE A 46 -0.37 -18.41 7.12
C PHE A 46 -0.10 -17.06 7.81
N ALA A 47 1.17 -16.71 7.97
CA ALA A 47 1.59 -15.44 8.50
C ALA A 47 2.99 -15.12 7.99
N GLY A 48 3.33 -13.84 7.95
CA GLY A 48 4.66 -13.37 7.59
C GLY A 48 4.71 -11.85 7.52
N ASP A 49 5.89 -11.34 7.25
CA ASP A 49 6.17 -9.91 7.10
C ASP A 49 5.62 -9.46 5.74
N GLN A 50 5.78 -10.30 4.71
CA GLN A 50 5.27 -10.07 3.37
C GLN A 50 4.34 -11.18 2.89
N TYR A 51 3.39 -10.80 2.05
CA TYR A 51 2.61 -11.69 1.19
C TYR A 51 2.79 -11.28 -0.27
N ALA A 52 3.14 -12.23 -1.14
CA ALA A 52 3.30 -11.96 -2.57
C ALA A 52 2.55 -12.96 -3.43
N SER A 53 2.13 -12.51 -4.62
CA SER A 53 1.57 -13.37 -5.66
C SER A 53 1.98 -12.88 -7.03
N HIS A 54 2.18 -13.81 -7.95
CA HIS A 54 2.18 -13.53 -9.39
C HIS A 54 0.76 -13.67 -9.95
N GLY A 55 0.56 -13.12 -11.15
CA GLY A 55 -0.68 -13.17 -11.91
C GLY A 55 -1.04 -14.56 -12.45
N ALA A 56 -1.88 -14.60 -13.49
CA ALA A 56 -2.23 -15.85 -14.18
C ALA A 56 -1.00 -16.62 -14.69
N SER A 57 -1.18 -17.89 -15.05
CA SER A 57 -0.12 -18.70 -15.67
C SER A 57 0.45 -17.98 -16.90
N ASN A 58 1.77 -17.71 -16.87
CA ASN A 58 2.56 -16.92 -17.84
C ASN A 58 2.49 -15.39 -17.70
N SER A 59 1.82 -14.85 -16.68
CA SER A 59 1.98 -13.43 -16.33
C SER A 59 3.31 -13.24 -15.59
N GLU A 60 4.10 -12.27 -16.03
CA GLU A 60 5.30 -11.84 -15.31
C GLU A 60 4.97 -10.81 -14.20
N TYR A 61 3.75 -10.29 -14.19
CA TYR A 61 3.30 -9.29 -13.24
C TYR A 61 3.04 -9.92 -11.87
N ALA A 62 3.42 -9.19 -10.84
CA ALA A 62 3.29 -9.58 -9.46
C ALA A 62 3.10 -8.37 -8.55
N PHE A 63 2.70 -8.66 -7.33
CA PHE A 63 2.72 -7.70 -6.24
C PHE A 63 3.36 -8.29 -4.99
N ILE A 64 3.83 -7.39 -4.12
CA ILE A 64 4.27 -7.69 -2.76
C ILE A 64 3.46 -6.77 -1.85
N ALA A 65 2.75 -7.35 -0.89
CA ALA A 65 2.14 -6.66 0.23
C ALA A 65 3.03 -6.87 1.45
N ASP A 66 3.37 -5.80 2.15
CA ASP A 66 4.38 -5.79 3.20
C ASP A 66 3.90 -5.06 4.46
N SER A 67 4.42 -5.50 5.59
CA SER A 67 4.18 -4.97 6.92
C SER A 67 5.51 -4.60 7.56
N ASP A 68 5.61 -3.38 8.10
CA ASP A 68 6.76 -2.94 8.89
C ASP A 68 6.81 -3.68 10.25
N THR A 69 5.71 -4.32 10.65
CA THR A 69 5.63 -5.20 11.81
C THR A 69 6.02 -6.63 11.43
N SER A 70 6.97 -7.22 12.17
CA SER A 70 7.33 -8.63 11.97
C SER A 70 6.15 -9.56 12.23
N ASN A 71 5.87 -10.43 11.27
CA ASN A 71 4.69 -11.27 11.13
C ASN A 71 3.39 -10.47 11.17
N GLY A 72 3.37 -9.24 10.67
CA GLY A 72 2.21 -8.37 10.75
C GLY A 72 1.08 -8.72 9.79
N LEU A 73 1.30 -9.55 8.77
CA LEU A 73 0.24 -10.07 7.90
C LEU A 73 -0.12 -11.51 8.26
N HIS A 74 -1.42 -11.79 8.27
CA HIS A 74 -1.96 -13.08 8.65
C HIS A 74 -3.09 -13.53 7.73
N TYR A 75 -3.17 -14.83 7.45
CA TYR A 75 -4.27 -15.47 6.72
C TYR A 75 -5.01 -16.46 7.60
N VAL A 76 -6.34 -16.33 7.65
CA VAL A 76 -7.20 -17.27 8.37
C VAL A 76 -7.74 -18.32 7.43
N PHE A 77 -7.32 -19.56 7.66
CA PHE A 77 -7.95 -20.75 7.11
C PHE A 77 -8.52 -21.62 8.24
N ASN A 78 -9.84 -21.74 8.29
CA ASN A 78 -10.53 -22.59 9.24
C ASN A 78 -11.35 -23.67 8.50
N PRO A 79 -10.89 -24.93 8.44
CA PRO A 79 -11.58 -26.00 7.72
C PRO A 79 -12.91 -26.42 8.37
N THR A 80 -13.21 -25.96 9.58
CA THR A 80 -14.50 -26.20 10.25
C THR A 80 -15.59 -25.21 9.81
N LEU A 81 -15.21 -24.13 9.13
CA LEU A 81 -16.14 -23.14 8.59
C LEU A 81 -16.35 -23.35 7.09
N PRO A 82 -17.55 -23.09 6.56
CA PRO A 82 -17.76 -23.04 5.11
C PRO A 82 -16.81 -22.03 4.45
N ALA A 83 -16.37 -22.30 3.21
CA ALA A 83 -15.55 -21.36 2.45
C ALA A 83 -16.28 -20.02 2.19
N SER A 84 -17.62 -20.03 2.22
CA SER A 84 -18.46 -18.84 2.10
C SER A 84 -18.57 -18.02 3.39
N SER A 85 -18.06 -18.50 4.53
CA SER A 85 -18.11 -17.77 5.80
C SER A 85 -17.30 -16.47 5.72
N ASN A 86 -17.81 -15.36 6.25
CA ASN A 86 -17.05 -14.10 6.34
C ASN A 86 -15.78 -14.26 7.19
N LEU A 87 -15.79 -15.20 8.13
CA LEU A 87 -14.70 -15.48 9.07
C LEU A 87 -13.79 -16.62 8.60
N ASN A 88 -13.78 -16.92 7.30
CA ASN A 88 -12.89 -17.91 6.70
C ASN A 88 -12.25 -17.33 5.42
N HIS A 89 -11.04 -17.78 5.10
CA HIS A 89 -10.26 -17.34 3.94
C HIS A 89 -10.12 -15.81 3.85
N TYR A 90 -9.64 -15.19 4.94
CA TYR A 90 -9.42 -13.74 4.99
C TYR A 90 -8.03 -13.38 5.54
N LEU A 91 -7.51 -12.25 5.08
CA LEU A 91 -6.28 -11.62 5.50
C LEU A 91 -6.58 -10.55 6.56
N TRP A 92 -5.70 -10.42 7.53
CA TRP A 92 -5.77 -9.38 8.57
C TRP A 92 -4.37 -9.01 9.04
N GLY A 93 -4.29 -8.02 9.93
CA GLY A 93 -3.05 -7.49 10.47
C GLY A 93 -2.75 -6.09 9.93
N GLU A 94 -1.48 -5.80 9.69
CA GLU A 94 -1.01 -4.48 9.24
C GLU A 94 -0.55 -4.56 7.77
N LEU A 95 -0.97 -3.61 6.94
CA LEU A 95 -0.52 -3.45 5.57
C LEU A 95 0.04 -2.04 5.41
N ASP A 96 1.37 -1.95 5.42
CA ASP A 96 2.10 -0.70 5.38
C ASP A 96 2.54 -0.35 3.97
N ASN A 97 2.94 -1.35 3.18
CA ASN A 97 3.51 -1.13 1.86
C ASN A 97 2.92 -2.09 0.81
N VAL A 98 2.75 -1.58 -0.41
CA VAL A 98 2.42 -2.38 -1.59
C VAL A 98 3.40 -2.05 -2.71
N GLU A 99 4.06 -3.08 -3.23
CA GLU A 99 4.86 -2.99 -4.45
C GLU A 99 4.16 -3.70 -5.61
N LEU A 100 4.17 -3.07 -6.78
CA LEU A 100 3.63 -3.58 -8.03
C LEU A 100 4.77 -3.61 -9.07
N GLY A 101 4.85 -4.67 -9.88
CA GLY A 101 5.87 -4.77 -10.92
C GLY A 101 5.92 -6.15 -11.55
N THR A 102 7.09 -6.54 -12.04
CA THR A 102 7.31 -7.82 -12.73
C THR A 102 8.54 -8.59 -12.23
N GLY A 103 8.53 -9.90 -12.50
CA GLY A 103 9.65 -10.80 -12.20
C GLY A 103 9.83 -11.00 -10.70
N LEU A 104 8.79 -11.54 -10.05
CA LEU A 104 8.80 -11.90 -8.63
C LEU A 104 9.90 -12.93 -8.33
N THR A 105 10.72 -12.63 -7.34
CA THR A 105 11.75 -13.53 -6.80
C THR A 105 11.70 -13.53 -5.27
N GLY A 106 12.53 -14.37 -4.64
CA GLY A 106 12.56 -14.51 -3.18
C GLY A 106 11.51 -15.46 -2.62
N GLY A 107 11.10 -15.23 -1.37
CA GLY A 107 10.25 -16.13 -0.60
C GLY A 107 10.97 -17.36 -0.05
N SER A 108 10.21 -18.28 0.57
CA SER A 108 10.75 -19.49 1.22
C SER A 108 11.73 -19.21 2.38
N GLY A 109 11.45 -18.17 3.17
CA GLY A 109 12.26 -17.75 4.33
C GLY A 109 13.14 -16.54 4.07
N SER A 110 13.04 -15.90 2.91
CA SER A 110 13.61 -14.59 2.61
C SER A 110 12.52 -13.64 2.11
N ASP A 111 12.83 -12.35 2.13
CA ASP A 111 11.98 -11.31 1.54
C ASP A 111 11.78 -11.56 0.03
N PHE A 112 10.64 -11.10 -0.46
CA PHE A 112 10.33 -11.05 -1.89
C PHE A 112 10.94 -9.81 -2.53
N ASP A 113 11.18 -9.88 -3.84
CA ASP A 113 11.61 -8.72 -4.63
C ASP A 113 11.02 -8.78 -6.06
N LEU A 114 10.96 -7.61 -6.70
CA LEU A 114 10.50 -7.41 -8.07
C LEU A 114 11.62 -6.83 -8.92
N SER A 115 11.84 -7.44 -10.09
CA SER A 115 12.97 -7.11 -10.96
C SER A 115 12.81 -5.87 -11.83
N ALA A 116 11.56 -5.48 -12.17
CA ALA A 116 11.29 -4.39 -13.11
C ALA A 116 9.86 -3.86 -13.00
N TYR A 117 9.60 -2.75 -13.71
CA TYR A 117 8.31 -2.06 -13.79
C TYR A 117 7.77 -1.67 -12.41
N LYS A 118 8.71 -1.37 -11.50
CA LYS A 118 8.47 -1.30 -10.06
C LYS A 118 7.85 0.04 -9.67
N VAL A 119 6.71 -0.03 -8.99
CA VAL A 119 6.14 1.07 -8.21
C VAL A 119 5.92 0.57 -6.79
N ALA A 120 6.35 1.35 -5.81
CA ALA A 120 6.16 1.06 -4.39
C ALA A 120 5.37 2.19 -3.72
N PHE A 121 4.30 1.83 -3.04
CA PHE A 121 3.50 2.70 -2.19
C PHE A 121 3.81 2.35 -0.74
N ASN A 122 4.37 3.29 0.02
CA ASN A 122 4.78 3.06 1.40
C ASN A 122 4.04 3.97 2.36
N GLY A 123 3.68 3.47 3.54
CA GLY A 123 2.89 4.22 4.52
C GLY A 123 1.40 4.25 4.20
N LEU A 124 0.87 3.12 3.72
CA LEU A 124 -0.58 2.88 3.60
C LEU A 124 -1.26 2.85 4.98
N ASP A 125 -0.54 2.35 6.01
CA ASP A 125 -0.94 2.38 7.42
C ASP A 125 -2.35 1.75 7.65
N LEU A 126 -2.64 0.68 6.91
CA LEU A 126 -3.91 -0.02 6.99
C LEU A 126 -3.83 -1.11 8.05
N SER A 127 -4.83 -1.18 8.92
CA SER A 127 -4.91 -2.20 9.97
C SER A 127 -6.24 -2.92 9.96
N ALA A 128 -6.21 -4.22 10.27
CA ALA A 128 -7.39 -5.04 10.44
C ALA A 128 -7.20 -6.01 11.61
N ALA A 129 -8.07 -5.90 12.61
CA ALA A 129 -8.02 -6.77 13.78
C ALA A 129 -8.32 -8.24 13.41
N GLU A 130 -7.74 -9.18 14.18
CA GLU A 130 -8.13 -10.58 14.13
C GLU A 130 -9.65 -10.71 14.34
N GLY A 131 -10.32 -11.46 13.47
CA GLY A 131 -11.78 -11.61 13.51
C GLY A 131 -12.56 -10.56 12.71
N ALA A 132 -11.92 -9.59 12.06
CA ALA A 132 -12.60 -8.62 11.19
C ALA A 132 -13.35 -9.30 10.01
N GLY A 133 -12.85 -10.46 9.57
CA GLY A 133 -13.40 -11.19 8.44
C GLY A 133 -13.13 -10.49 7.10
N ARG A 134 -13.91 -10.82 6.06
CA ARG A 134 -13.70 -10.29 4.71
C ARG A 134 -14.36 -8.94 4.44
N THR A 135 -15.56 -8.73 4.97
CA THR A 135 -16.35 -7.52 4.72
C THR A 135 -15.96 -6.38 5.67
N GLY A 136 -15.68 -5.19 5.12
CA GLY A 136 -15.30 -4.01 5.90
C GLY A 136 -13.87 -4.05 6.44
N ASN A 137 -13.03 -4.88 5.83
CA ASN A 137 -11.62 -5.06 6.15
C ASN A 137 -10.77 -4.60 4.96
N ASP A 138 -10.09 -3.47 5.09
CA ASP A 138 -9.37 -2.84 3.99
C ASP A 138 -8.09 -3.61 3.63
N VAL A 139 -7.40 -4.22 4.61
CA VAL A 139 -6.25 -5.11 4.37
C VAL A 139 -6.67 -6.27 3.45
N GLN A 140 -7.80 -6.92 3.78
CA GLN A 140 -8.38 -7.96 2.92
C GLN A 140 -8.79 -7.39 1.56
N ALA A 141 -9.49 -6.25 1.51
CA ALA A 141 -10.02 -5.70 0.28
C ALA A 141 -8.91 -5.35 -0.72
N VAL A 142 -7.83 -4.74 -0.23
CA VAL A 142 -6.65 -4.40 -1.03
C VAL A 142 -5.96 -5.66 -1.52
N ILE A 143 -5.48 -6.54 -0.62
CA ILE A 143 -4.66 -7.68 -1.03
C ILE A 143 -5.48 -8.65 -1.89
N TYR A 144 -6.72 -8.94 -1.50
CA TYR A 144 -7.58 -9.84 -2.27
C TYR A 144 -8.03 -9.23 -3.61
N GLY A 145 -8.22 -7.91 -3.67
CA GLY A 145 -8.44 -7.20 -4.93
C GLY A 145 -7.25 -7.39 -5.88
N LEU A 146 -6.02 -7.19 -5.40
CA LEU A 146 -4.81 -7.40 -6.19
C LEU A 146 -4.69 -8.85 -6.69
N ILE A 147 -4.99 -9.85 -5.85
CA ILE A 147 -5.06 -11.27 -6.25
C ILE A 147 -6.06 -11.48 -7.39
N GLN A 148 -7.15 -10.72 -7.44
CA GLN A 148 -8.15 -10.79 -8.49
C GLN A 148 -7.78 -9.99 -9.76
N GLY A 149 -6.65 -9.28 -9.77
CA GLY A 149 -6.35 -8.31 -10.83
C GLY A 149 -7.31 -7.11 -10.79
N ASN A 150 -7.73 -6.69 -9.61
CA ASN A 150 -8.59 -5.54 -9.39
C ASN A 150 -7.94 -4.57 -8.40
N THR A 151 -7.51 -3.42 -8.89
CA THR A 151 -6.79 -2.39 -8.12
C THR A 151 -7.71 -1.38 -7.44
N SER A 152 -9.03 -1.45 -7.61
CA SER A 152 -9.94 -0.38 -7.15
C SER A 152 -9.89 -0.13 -5.63
N ALA A 153 -9.68 -1.17 -4.82
CA ALA A 153 -9.53 -0.99 -3.37
C ALA A 153 -8.23 -0.25 -3.01
N LEU A 154 -7.11 -0.62 -3.65
CA LEU A 154 -5.83 0.08 -3.49
C LEU A 154 -5.95 1.53 -3.99
N GLU A 155 -6.56 1.74 -5.15
CA GLU A 155 -6.73 3.07 -5.74
C GLU A 155 -7.58 4.00 -4.86
N ALA A 156 -8.62 3.46 -4.20
CA ALA A 156 -9.42 4.23 -3.25
C ALA A 156 -8.59 4.69 -2.04
N VAL A 157 -7.80 3.80 -1.45
CA VAL A 157 -6.88 4.13 -0.35
C VAL A 157 -5.87 5.19 -0.78
N LEU A 158 -5.26 5.03 -1.96
CA LEU A 158 -4.30 5.99 -2.48
C LEU A 158 -4.93 7.38 -2.71
N ASN A 159 -6.15 7.45 -3.24
CA ASN A 159 -6.86 8.72 -3.40
C ASN A 159 -7.14 9.40 -2.06
N GLU A 160 -7.54 8.64 -1.04
CA GLU A 160 -7.77 9.18 0.30
C GLU A 160 -6.48 9.74 0.90
N LEU A 161 -5.39 8.97 0.85
CA LEU A 161 -4.10 9.37 1.40
C LEU A 161 -3.48 10.57 0.67
N LEU A 162 -3.57 10.59 -0.66
CA LEU A 162 -3.09 11.73 -1.47
C LEU A 162 -3.94 12.98 -1.23
N GLY A 163 -5.27 12.84 -1.22
CA GLY A 163 -6.19 13.94 -0.98
C GLY A 163 -6.08 14.54 0.42
N ALA A 164 -5.68 13.73 1.42
CA ALA A 164 -5.41 14.20 2.78
C ALA A 164 -4.14 15.08 2.86
N ILE A 165 -3.19 14.88 1.94
CA ILE A 165 -1.97 15.69 1.82
C ILE A 165 -2.27 17.01 1.11
N ASP A 166 -2.97 16.93 -0.01
CA ASP A 166 -3.38 18.06 -0.83
C ASP A 166 -4.65 17.66 -1.61
N PRO A 167 -5.76 18.43 -1.53
CA PRO A 167 -7.00 18.11 -2.25
C PRO A 167 -6.87 18.06 -3.78
N ASP A 168 -5.81 18.63 -4.35
CA ASP A 168 -5.52 18.58 -5.79
C ASP A 168 -4.71 17.34 -6.20
N LEU A 169 -4.22 16.53 -5.23
CA LEU A 169 -3.54 15.26 -5.47
C LEU A 169 -4.50 14.07 -5.45
N SER A 170 -4.36 13.21 -6.45
CA SER A 170 -5.18 12.01 -6.65
C SER A 170 -4.45 11.01 -7.54
N THR A 171 -5.04 9.83 -7.75
CA THR A 171 -4.50 8.83 -8.69
C THR A 171 -4.64 9.24 -10.15
N ALA A 172 -5.41 10.28 -10.45
CA ALA A 172 -5.50 10.85 -11.80
C ALA A 172 -4.26 11.67 -12.18
N ASN A 173 -3.44 12.08 -11.20
CA ASN A 173 -2.19 12.77 -11.44
C ASN A 173 -1.10 11.80 -11.91
N THR A 174 -0.14 12.34 -12.65
CA THR A 174 1.08 11.63 -13.04
C THR A 174 2.00 11.36 -11.85
N PHE A 175 2.85 10.34 -11.96
CA PHE A 175 3.83 10.06 -10.90
C PHE A 175 4.75 11.26 -10.61
N ASP A 176 5.15 12.03 -11.62
CA ASP A 176 5.95 13.24 -11.43
C ASP A 176 5.19 14.34 -10.68
N GLU A 177 3.90 14.52 -10.95
CA GLU A 177 3.03 15.47 -10.24
C GLU A 177 2.83 15.05 -8.78
N ILE A 178 2.56 13.76 -8.53
CA ILE A 178 2.43 13.21 -7.18
C ILE A 178 3.73 13.40 -6.40
N SER A 179 4.87 13.03 -7.00
CA SER A 179 6.19 13.19 -6.40
C SER A 179 6.48 14.65 -6.01
N ALA A 180 6.17 15.59 -6.92
CA ALA A 180 6.33 17.01 -6.65
C ALA A 180 5.41 17.50 -5.51
N GLY A 181 4.14 17.07 -5.49
CA GLY A 181 3.18 17.42 -4.44
C GLY A 181 3.58 16.91 -3.06
N LEU A 182 4.01 15.64 -2.97
CA LEU A 182 4.51 15.03 -1.74
C LEU A 182 5.76 15.77 -1.21
N ALA A 183 6.69 16.11 -2.11
CA ALA A 183 7.88 16.88 -1.73
C ALA A 183 7.55 18.29 -1.23
N ALA A 184 6.58 18.96 -1.86
CA ALA A 184 6.10 20.27 -1.43
C ALA A 184 5.46 20.23 -0.03
N HIS A 185 4.63 19.22 0.25
CA HIS A 185 4.02 19.03 1.57
C HIS A 185 5.06 18.79 2.66
N ALA A 186 6.06 17.94 2.40
CA ALA A 186 7.16 17.70 3.34
C ALA A 186 7.96 18.98 3.64
N ALA A 187 8.24 19.80 2.62
CA ALA A 187 8.92 21.08 2.79
C ALA A 187 8.07 22.10 3.59
N ALA A 188 6.76 22.12 3.39
CA ALA A 188 5.85 22.99 4.15
C ALA A 188 5.78 22.61 5.64
N SER A 189 5.70 21.30 5.94
CA SER A 189 5.65 20.78 7.30
C SER A 189 6.91 21.13 8.10
N THR A 190 8.09 20.98 7.50
CA THR A 190 9.36 21.36 8.14
C THR A 190 9.48 22.87 8.39
N THR A 191 8.86 23.71 7.54
CA THR A 191 8.86 25.17 7.73
C THR A 191 7.91 25.60 8.86
N ALA A 192 6.76 24.93 9.00
CA ALA A 192 5.80 25.19 10.09
C ALA A 192 6.39 24.87 11.47
N ASP A 193 7.15 23.77 11.59
CA ASP A 193 7.84 23.41 12.83
C ASP A 193 8.88 24.46 13.25
N VAL A 194 9.64 25.00 12.30
CA VAL A 194 10.61 26.08 12.56
C VAL A 194 9.91 27.38 12.97
N ALA A 195 8.77 27.70 12.37
CA ALA A 195 7.99 28.89 12.73
C ALA A 195 7.37 28.80 14.14
N LEU A 196 6.92 27.61 14.57
CA LEU A 196 6.35 27.39 15.90
C LEU A 196 7.42 27.46 17.02
N VAL A 197 8.65 27.02 16.74
CA VAL A 197 9.78 27.14 17.69
C VAL A 197 10.38 28.56 17.69
N GLY A 198 10.20 29.32 16.61
CA GLY A 198 10.79 30.65 16.40
C GLY A 198 10.01 31.84 16.95
N VAL A 199 8.79 31.67 17.47
CA VAL A 199 7.96 32.77 17.97
C VAL A 199 7.61 32.56 19.44
N GLN A 200 8.57 32.80 20.33
CA GLN A 200 8.24 33.35 21.66
C GLN A 200 8.00 34.85 21.47
N ASP A 201 6.74 35.20 21.21
CA ASP A 201 6.27 36.59 21.28
C ASP A 201 6.31 37.04 22.75
N VAL A 202 7.40 37.68 23.15
CA VAL A 202 7.50 38.41 24.44
C VAL A 202 7.46 39.90 24.13
N SER A 203 6.32 40.36 23.64
CA SER A 203 6.06 41.78 23.38
C SER A 203 5.16 42.43 24.43
N GLN A 204 5.43 42.26 25.74
CA GLN A 204 4.79 43.12 26.76
C GLN A 204 5.69 43.38 27.98
N ASP A 205 6.63 44.32 27.86
CA ASP A 205 6.97 45.17 29.01
C ASP A 205 7.38 46.58 28.54
N PHE A 206 6.40 47.32 28.03
CA PHE A 206 6.44 48.78 28.00
C PHE A 206 5.64 49.30 29.20
N ALA A 207 6.07 49.01 30.42
CA ALA A 207 5.65 49.77 31.60
C ALA A 207 6.58 50.97 31.81
N LEU A 208 6.22 52.07 31.16
CA LEU A 208 6.61 53.43 31.52
C LEU A 208 6.18 53.68 32.98
N ALA A 209 7.12 53.88 33.89
CA ALA A 209 6.86 54.55 35.15
C ALA A 209 7.88 55.68 35.31
N ALA A 210 7.36 56.90 35.20
CA ALA A 210 8.00 58.14 35.60
C ALA A 210 8.17 58.23 37.12
#